data_AF-A0A561B7F8-F1
#
_entry.id   AF-A0A561B7F8-F1
#
_cell.length_a   1.000
_cell.length_b   1.000
_cell.length_c   1.000
_cell.angle_alpha   90.00
_cell.angle_beta   90.00
_cell.angle_gamma   90.00
#
_symmetry.space_group_name_H-M   'P 1'
#
loop_
_entity.id
_entity.type
_entity.pdbx_description
1 polymer ?
#
loop_
_entity_poly.entity_id
_entity_poly.type
_entity_poly.pdbx_seq_one_letter_code
_entity_poly.pdbx_strand_id
1 'polypeptide(L)'
;MSIPARHVLYPDGWSDHGLIAQTDWATGCIRWFERQEEILAIQQRASDPSTVSESDWELVEANVHEVTHVLQMASTGFAFTVSQNLFTVVESAVEQYGDLGSVFEHRDEFTPRMASGLTVLDRPGDRGLTPRAILESLAFIQQKLHAYRGLTLAELMSLVDDGAAEHSYRSAFDVAVEYLGDSAPRLFVQAANLALYTAEPETVFIPLLAEFAAKASRTSLQSNHRIGTDLLGRRYAGLVLGTAESLTMAGHRHPTLDHHVMTLSSHARRQVGAYAEVYSAPLSEELLGVIQPTMAFPPTETGQTPMISSPADQRIEQDGRSMSLFRYYLAVSVILQQNLPDLAFTEPVPTPEAQAVAARPIVEPRVSLLRLTGNDLRSETEVAAWCAVLERLSASPESARSNRGMVFVEFVDADLADAGVQACLRAFFARVPHLLYFLAQDDGYLGESLSYAWAAYAAEDQVRMPDGRIGVRLNERTVEVAVRVVRAAADFAEQLGEAGTTMLVHLEGLPVDGAAQIRRRVFGG
;
A
#
# COMPACT_ATOMS: atom_id res chain seq x y z
N MET A 1 24.22 -31.29 -12.95
CA MET A 1 23.83 -30.46 -14.12
C MET A 1 23.45 -29.11 -13.56
N SER A 2 24.27 -28.09 -13.79
CA SER A 2 24.10 -26.76 -13.23
C SER A 2 23.17 -25.94 -14.11
N ILE A 3 22.09 -25.43 -13.52
CA ILE A 3 21.19 -24.45 -14.13
C ILE A 3 21.95 -23.10 -14.12
N PRO A 4 22.17 -22.44 -15.26
CA PRO A 4 22.79 -21.13 -15.26
C PRO A 4 21.80 -20.09 -14.72
N ALA A 5 22.27 -19.26 -13.79
CA ALA A 5 21.54 -18.13 -13.23
C ALA A 5 21.14 -17.16 -14.35
N ARG A 6 19.86 -16.77 -14.38
CA ARG A 6 19.36 -15.73 -15.28
C ARG A 6 19.16 -14.46 -14.47
N HIS A 7 20.19 -13.64 -14.50
CA HIS A 7 20.13 -12.24 -14.07
C HIS A 7 19.23 -11.44 -15.01
N VAL A 8 18.48 -10.48 -14.47
CA VAL A 8 17.86 -9.43 -15.29
C VAL A 8 18.07 -8.07 -14.63
N LEU A 9 19.19 -7.44 -14.97
CA LEU A 9 19.26 -6.03 -15.35
C LEU A 9 20.35 -5.93 -16.43
N TYR A 10 19.94 -6.34 -17.64
CA TYR A 10 20.59 -6.18 -18.94
C TYR A 10 22.02 -6.72 -19.11
N PRO A 11 22.19 -7.98 -19.60
CA PRO A 11 23.41 -8.38 -20.27
C PRO A 11 23.29 -8.53 -21.79
N ASP A 12 24.40 -8.27 -22.50
CA ASP A 12 24.56 -8.48 -23.95
C ASP A 12 24.23 -9.93 -24.35
N GLY A 13 23.43 -10.12 -25.41
CA GLY A 13 23.04 -11.45 -25.92
C GLY A 13 21.53 -11.77 -25.87
N TRP A 14 20.68 -10.74 -25.90
CA TRP A 14 19.21 -10.73 -25.75
C TRP A 14 18.34 -11.71 -26.58
N SER A 15 18.90 -12.51 -27.49
CA SER A 15 18.11 -13.35 -28.40
C SER A 15 17.87 -14.80 -27.97
N ASP A 16 18.53 -15.31 -26.91
CA ASP A 16 18.44 -16.73 -26.59
C ASP A 16 17.98 -17.03 -25.14
N HIS A 17 16.70 -17.39 -25.05
CA HIS A 17 16.03 -18.22 -24.03
C HIS A 17 15.53 -17.55 -22.72
N GLY A 18 14.22 -17.24 -22.71
CA GLY A 18 13.35 -17.39 -21.53
C GLY A 18 13.11 -16.17 -20.64
N LEU A 19 13.27 -14.96 -21.18
CA LEU A 19 12.78 -13.74 -20.54
C LEU A 19 11.37 -13.43 -21.07
N ILE A 20 10.39 -13.35 -20.16
CA ILE A 20 8.97 -13.19 -20.50
C ILE A 20 8.54 -11.71 -20.51
N ALA A 21 9.07 -10.92 -19.57
CA ALA A 21 8.85 -9.48 -19.50
C ALA A 21 9.95 -8.76 -18.71
N GLN A 22 9.91 -7.43 -18.73
CA GLN A 22 10.82 -6.58 -17.97
C GLN A 22 10.19 -5.21 -17.66
N THR A 23 10.30 -4.74 -16.42
CA THR A 23 9.93 -3.38 -16.03
C THR A 23 11.09 -2.39 -16.19
N ASP A 24 10.83 -1.28 -16.87
CA ASP A 24 11.68 -0.10 -16.92
C ASP A 24 11.43 0.78 -15.69
N TRP A 25 12.40 0.78 -14.77
CA TRP A 25 12.32 1.54 -13.52
C TRP A 25 12.32 3.06 -13.69
N ALA A 26 12.84 3.59 -14.80
CA ALA A 26 12.84 5.04 -15.01
C ALA A 26 11.46 5.54 -15.44
N THR A 27 10.63 4.69 -16.03
CA THR A 27 9.35 5.12 -16.62
C THR A 27 8.14 4.40 -16.04
N GLY A 28 8.35 3.28 -15.37
CA GLY A 28 7.32 2.35 -14.91
C GLY A 28 6.67 1.53 -16.01
N CYS A 29 7.26 1.51 -17.21
CA CYS A 29 6.71 0.73 -18.31
C CYS A 29 7.16 -0.72 -18.27
N ILE A 30 6.27 -1.64 -18.65
CA ILE A 30 6.60 -3.05 -18.80
C ILE A 30 6.81 -3.37 -20.28
N ARG A 31 7.93 -3.99 -20.60
CA ARG A 31 8.22 -4.58 -21.91
C ARG A 31 7.85 -6.05 -21.90
N TRP A 32 6.81 -6.41 -22.64
CA TRP A 32 6.40 -7.80 -22.85
C TRP A 32 7.09 -8.41 -24.07
N PHE A 33 7.58 -9.64 -23.95
CA PHE A 33 8.12 -10.41 -25.06
C PHE A 33 7.06 -11.32 -25.71
N GLU A 34 5.86 -11.38 -25.12
CA GLU A 34 4.67 -12.04 -25.65
C GLU A 34 3.63 -11.03 -26.14
N ARG A 35 2.69 -11.46 -26.99
CA ARG A 35 1.64 -10.55 -27.50
C ARG A 35 0.62 -10.26 -26.40
N GLN A 36 0.16 -9.01 -26.33
CA GLN A 36 -0.84 -8.59 -25.33
C GLN A 36 -2.14 -9.40 -25.40
N GLU A 37 -2.60 -9.73 -26.60
CA GLU A 37 -3.81 -10.56 -26.78
C GLU A 37 -3.64 -11.95 -26.17
N GLU A 38 -2.43 -12.53 -26.23
CA GLU A 38 -2.10 -13.82 -25.66
C GLU A 38 -2.06 -13.75 -24.13
N ILE A 39 -1.43 -12.71 -23.57
CA ILE A 39 -1.41 -12.45 -22.12
C ILE A 39 -2.84 -12.29 -21.58
N LEU A 40 -3.68 -11.48 -22.24
CA LEU A 40 -5.07 -11.26 -21.82
C LEU A 40 -5.92 -12.52 -21.94
N ALA A 41 -5.76 -13.28 -23.02
CA ALA A 41 -6.47 -14.55 -23.20
C ALA A 41 -6.07 -15.55 -22.11
N ILE A 42 -4.78 -15.61 -21.75
CA ILE A 42 -4.27 -16.48 -20.69
C ILE A 42 -4.79 -16.04 -19.32
N GLN A 43 -4.78 -14.75 -19.00
CA GLN A 43 -5.35 -14.22 -17.75
C GLN A 43 -6.85 -14.52 -17.60
N GLN A 44 -7.62 -14.43 -18.69
CA GLN A 44 -9.04 -14.81 -18.68
C GLN A 44 -9.22 -16.30 -18.40
N ARG A 45 -8.39 -17.16 -19.00
CA ARG A 45 -8.40 -18.61 -18.74
C ARG A 45 -7.94 -18.96 -17.32
N ALA A 46 -7.03 -18.19 -16.73
CA ALA A 46 -6.50 -18.42 -15.38
C ALA A 46 -7.52 -18.32 -14.25
N SER A 47 -8.75 -17.89 -14.54
CA SER A 47 -9.90 -18.08 -13.65
C SER A 47 -10.26 -19.56 -13.40
N ASP A 48 -9.90 -20.46 -14.32
CA ASP A 48 -9.96 -21.93 -14.16
C ASP A 48 -8.54 -22.55 -14.31
N PRO A 49 -7.86 -22.87 -13.19
CA PRO A 49 -6.50 -23.41 -13.19
C PRO A 49 -6.31 -24.68 -14.03
N SER A 50 -7.37 -25.44 -14.29
CA SER A 50 -7.31 -26.68 -15.09
C SER A 50 -7.16 -26.44 -16.60
N THR A 51 -7.34 -25.18 -17.04
CA THR A 51 -7.32 -24.77 -18.45
C THR A 51 -6.03 -24.08 -18.87
N VAL A 52 -5.09 -23.91 -17.94
CA VAL A 52 -3.85 -23.15 -18.11
C VAL A 52 -2.67 -24.11 -18.12
N SER A 53 -1.82 -24.01 -19.13
CA SER A 53 -0.58 -24.79 -19.21
C SER A 53 0.46 -24.28 -18.21
N GLU A 54 1.52 -25.05 -17.97
CA GLU A 54 2.64 -24.62 -17.11
C GLU A 54 3.31 -23.33 -17.64
N SER A 55 3.54 -23.24 -18.95
CA SER A 55 4.09 -22.03 -19.59
C SER A 55 3.12 -20.84 -19.53
N ASP A 56 1.81 -21.09 -19.61
CA ASP A 56 0.82 -20.02 -19.43
C ASP A 56 0.82 -19.51 -17.98
N TRP A 57 1.02 -20.39 -17.00
CA TRP A 57 1.16 -20.01 -15.59
C TRP A 57 2.43 -19.19 -15.34
N GLU A 58 3.56 -19.56 -15.95
CA GLU A 58 4.79 -18.74 -15.92
C GLU A 58 4.55 -17.33 -16.47
N LEU A 59 3.76 -17.20 -17.54
CA LEU A 59 3.39 -15.91 -18.11
C LEU A 59 2.49 -15.07 -17.18
N VAL A 60 1.49 -15.70 -16.54
CA VAL A 60 0.63 -15.03 -15.55
C VAL A 60 1.47 -14.56 -14.37
N GLU A 61 2.34 -15.42 -13.87
CA GLU A 61 3.22 -15.11 -12.75
C GLU A 61 4.16 -13.94 -13.06
N ALA A 62 4.83 -13.97 -14.21
CA ALA A 62 5.65 -12.85 -14.68
C ALA A 62 4.82 -11.56 -14.79
N ASN A 63 3.57 -11.64 -15.26
CA ASN A 63 2.67 -10.48 -15.32
C ASN A 63 2.40 -9.88 -13.95
N VAL A 64 2.07 -10.70 -12.97
CA VAL A 64 1.84 -10.22 -11.62
C VAL A 64 3.11 -9.59 -11.02
N HIS A 65 4.28 -10.20 -11.24
CA HIS A 65 5.56 -9.69 -10.74
C HIS A 65 5.86 -8.29 -11.28
N GLU A 66 5.86 -8.13 -12.60
CA GLU A 66 6.17 -6.84 -13.24
C GLU A 66 5.11 -5.77 -12.90
N VAL A 67 3.82 -6.14 -12.86
CA VAL A 67 2.75 -5.23 -12.41
C VAL A 67 2.96 -4.76 -10.97
N THR A 68 3.49 -5.63 -10.11
CA THR A 68 3.79 -5.27 -8.72
C THR A 68 4.89 -4.21 -8.64
N HIS A 69 5.90 -4.26 -9.51
CA HIS A 69 6.91 -3.20 -9.59
C HIS A 69 6.32 -1.85 -10.04
N VAL A 70 5.41 -1.85 -11.03
CA VAL A 70 4.70 -0.63 -11.45
C VAL A 70 3.89 -0.05 -10.30
N LEU A 71 3.20 -0.90 -9.53
CA LEU A 71 2.52 -0.49 -8.31
C LEU A 71 3.51 0.12 -7.31
N GLN A 72 4.67 -0.50 -7.09
CA GLN A 72 5.71 -0.01 -6.16
C GLN A 72 6.14 1.40 -6.54
N MET A 73 6.42 1.66 -7.82
CA MET A 73 6.78 2.98 -8.33
C MET A 73 5.65 4.00 -8.20
N ALA A 74 4.40 3.60 -8.44
CA ALA A 74 3.27 4.51 -8.45
C ALA A 74 2.60 4.73 -7.08
N SER A 75 3.06 4.05 -6.03
CA SER A 75 2.45 4.14 -4.70
C SER A 75 3.43 4.37 -3.55
N THR A 76 4.69 3.94 -3.67
CA THR A 76 5.70 4.08 -2.61
C THR A 76 6.66 5.23 -2.89
N GLY A 77 7.03 6.00 -1.86
CA GLY A 77 7.91 7.15 -2.03
C GLY A 77 9.33 6.79 -2.48
N PHE A 78 9.87 5.66 -2.00
CA PHE A 78 11.22 5.21 -2.35
C PHE A 78 11.34 4.89 -3.84
N ALA A 79 10.50 3.97 -4.35
CA ALA A 79 10.57 3.55 -5.74
C ALA A 79 10.29 4.72 -6.69
N PHE A 80 9.32 5.58 -6.36
CA PHE A 80 9.04 6.81 -7.13
C PHE A 80 10.25 7.74 -7.20
N THR A 81 10.97 7.93 -6.08
CA THR A 81 12.17 8.78 -6.04
C THR A 81 13.30 8.19 -6.87
N VAL A 82 13.49 6.86 -6.82
CA VAL A 82 14.45 6.17 -7.69
C VAL A 82 14.08 6.40 -9.16
N SER A 83 12.83 6.17 -9.54
CA SER A 83 12.34 6.42 -10.91
C SER A 83 12.58 7.85 -11.36
N GLN A 84 12.27 8.85 -10.53
CA GLN A 84 12.51 10.26 -10.83
C GLN A 84 13.98 10.60 -11.09
N ASN A 85 14.88 10.04 -10.28
CA ASN A 85 16.31 10.25 -10.45
C ASN A 85 16.81 9.69 -11.78
N LEU A 86 16.37 8.47 -12.15
CA LEU A 86 16.69 7.87 -13.43
C LEU A 86 16.10 8.68 -14.59
N PHE A 87 14.85 9.15 -14.43
CA PHE A 87 14.18 9.95 -15.42
C PHE A 87 14.92 11.27 -15.71
N THR A 88 15.44 11.93 -14.67
CA THR A 88 16.22 13.17 -14.82
C THR A 88 17.50 12.94 -15.65
N VAL A 89 18.13 11.77 -15.53
CA VAL A 89 19.30 11.42 -16.35
C VAL A 89 18.90 11.28 -17.83
N VAL A 90 17.80 10.60 -18.10
CA VAL A 90 17.22 10.47 -19.45
C VAL A 90 16.83 11.82 -20.03
N GLU A 91 16.19 12.69 -19.25
CA GLU A 91 15.83 14.04 -19.71
C GLU A 91 17.06 14.80 -20.17
N SER A 92 18.12 14.79 -19.35
CA SER A 92 19.36 15.48 -19.70
C SER A 92 20.01 14.92 -20.98
N ALA A 93 19.87 13.62 -21.25
CA ALA A 93 20.41 13.00 -22.45
C ALA A 93 19.67 13.47 -23.71
N VAL A 94 18.34 13.44 -23.67
CA VAL A 94 17.51 13.87 -24.81
C VAL A 94 17.61 15.38 -25.04
N GLU A 95 17.69 16.19 -23.99
CA GLU A 95 17.91 17.64 -24.13
C GLU A 95 19.27 17.97 -24.77
N GLN A 96 20.32 17.22 -24.41
CA GLN A 96 21.68 17.45 -24.92
C GLN A 96 21.81 17.10 -26.41
N TYR A 97 21.22 15.98 -26.85
CA TYR A 97 21.44 15.45 -28.20
C TYR A 97 20.26 15.66 -29.16
N GLY A 98 19.05 15.91 -28.67
CA GLY A 98 17.87 16.24 -29.48
C GLY A 98 17.28 15.09 -30.32
N ASP A 99 18.04 14.01 -30.54
CA ASP A 99 17.62 12.81 -31.26
C ASP A 99 18.16 11.50 -30.61
N LEU A 100 17.47 10.40 -30.89
CA LEU A 100 17.73 9.10 -30.27
C LEU A 100 18.98 8.37 -30.78
N GLY A 101 19.33 8.58 -32.05
CA GLY A 101 20.53 7.97 -32.62
C GLY A 101 21.76 8.51 -31.92
N SER A 102 21.80 9.83 -31.74
CA SER A 102 22.85 10.51 -30.99
C SER A 102 22.85 10.12 -29.50
N VAL A 103 21.69 10.01 -28.84
CA VAL A 103 21.64 9.50 -27.44
C VAL A 103 22.20 8.07 -27.36
N PHE A 104 21.91 7.20 -28.32
CA PHE A 104 22.47 5.85 -28.37
C PHE A 104 23.99 5.87 -28.58
N GLU A 105 24.47 6.65 -29.54
CA GLU A 105 25.91 6.78 -29.82
C GLU A 105 26.69 7.31 -28.59
N HIS A 106 26.06 8.16 -27.78
CA HIS A 106 26.66 8.79 -26.60
C HIS A 106 26.19 8.20 -25.26
N ARG A 107 25.55 7.03 -25.26
CA ARG A 107 24.97 6.41 -24.05
C ARG A 107 25.97 6.20 -22.90
N ASP A 108 27.23 5.92 -23.23
CA ASP A 108 28.33 5.74 -22.27
C ASP A 108 28.54 6.96 -21.35
N GLU A 109 28.15 8.16 -21.80
CA GLU A 109 28.22 9.40 -21.01
C GLU A 109 27.18 9.43 -19.88
N PHE A 110 26.08 8.70 -20.03
CA PHE A 110 24.95 8.68 -19.09
C PHE A 110 24.89 7.42 -18.24
N THR A 111 25.46 6.30 -18.71
CA THR A 111 25.51 5.03 -17.97
C THR A 111 26.05 5.18 -16.54
N PRO A 112 27.15 5.90 -16.26
CA PRO A 112 27.64 6.09 -14.89
C PRO A 112 26.65 6.86 -13.99
N ARG A 113 25.90 7.81 -14.56
CA ARG A 113 24.90 8.61 -13.83
C ARG A 113 23.68 7.76 -13.46
N MET A 114 23.23 6.92 -14.40
CA MET A 114 22.19 5.91 -14.15
C MET A 114 22.63 4.91 -13.08
N ALA A 115 23.83 4.33 -13.23
CA ALA A 115 24.38 3.38 -12.28
C ALA A 115 24.47 3.98 -10.87
N SER A 116 24.92 5.24 -10.75
CA SER A 116 24.93 5.95 -9.47
C SER A 116 23.54 6.06 -8.85
N GLY A 117 22.49 6.33 -9.64
CA GLY A 117 21.11 6.35 -9.15
C GLY A 117 20.62 4.99 -8.67
N LEU A 118 21.03 3.91 -9.35
CA LEU A 118 20.66 2.53 -9.01
C LEU A 118 21.43 1.97 -7.80
N THR A 119 22.62 2.50 -7.46
CA THR A 119 23.39 2.00 -6.31
C THR A 119 22.64 2.07 -4.98
N VAL A 120 21.64 2.95 -4.86
CA VAL A 120 20.78 3.01 -3.67
C VAL A 120 20.02 1.71 -3.44
N LEU A 121 19.73 0.94 -4.50
CA LEU A 121 19.04 -0.34 -4.42
C LEU A 121 19.91 -1.43 -3.77
N ASP A 122 21.22 -1.26 -3.77
CA ASP A 122 22.19 -2.24 -3.30
C ASP A 122 22.86 -1.83 -1.98
N ARG A 123 22.39 -0.75 -1.35
CA ARG A 123 22.86 -0.33 -0.04
C ARG A 123 22.55 -1.43 1.00
N PRO A 124 23.56 -1.96 1.71
CA PRO A 124 23.31 -2.97 2.73
C PRO A 124 22.72 -2.33 3.99
N GLY A 125 21.61 -2.89 4.47
CA GLY A 125 21.04 -2.64 5.78
C GLY A 125 21.35 -3.76 6.77
N ASP A 126 20.56 -3.80 7.84
CA ASP A 126 20.68 -4.85 8.84
C ASP A 126 20.48 -6.23 8.22
N ARG A 127 21.31 -7.20 8.66
CA ARG A 127 21.36 -8.57 8.11
C ARG A 127 21.68 -8.66 6.62
N GLY A 128 22.28 -7.62 6.04
CA GLY A 128 22.63 -7.58 4.62
C GLY A 128 21.43 -7.43 3.69
N LEU A 129 20.24 -7.11 4.23
CA LEU A 129 19.08 -6.81 3.39
C LEU A 129 19.33 -5.50 2.64
N THR A 130 19.06 -5.51 1.34
CA THR A 130 19.13 -4.31 0.50
C THR A 130 17.72 -3.84 0.11
N PRO A 131 17.54 -2.59 -0.33
CA PRO A 131 16.26 -2.15 -0.87
C PRO A 131 15.80 -3.00 -2.07
N ARG A 132 16.73 -3.46 -2.91
CA ARG A 132 16.46 -4.42 -3.99
C ARG A 132 15.83 -5.70 -3.44
N ALA A 133 16.42 -6.29 -2.40
CA ALA A 133 15.88 -7.49 -1.79
C ALA A 133 14.44 -7.28 -1.27
N ILE A 134 14.14 -6.11 -0.70
CA ILE A 134 12.79 -5.78 -0.22
C ILE A 134 11.81 -5.65 -1.40
N LEU A 135 12.19 -4.95 -2.47
CA LEU A 135 11.36 -4.76 -3.67
C LEU A 135 11.07 -6.08 -4.39
N GLU A 136 12.10 -6.89 -4.65
CA GLU A 136 12.01 -8.17 -5.36
C GLU A 136 11.26 -9.22 -4.54
N SER A 137 11.59 -9.37 -3.25
CA SER A 137 10.85 -10.29 -2.38
C SER A 137 9.38 -9.88 -2.26
N LEU A 138 9.07 -8.58 -2.21
CA LEU A 138 7.69 -8.11 -2.21
C LEU A 138 6.97 -8.52 -3.49
N ALA A 139 7.53 -8.22 -4.67
CA ALA A 139 6.94 -8.58 -5.96
C ALA A 139 6.73 -10.08 -6.12
N PHE A 140 7.73 -10.88 -5.75
CA PHE A 140 7.68 -12.33 -5.85
C PHE A 140 6.65 -12.97 -4.92
N ILE A 141 6.56 -12.52 -3.66
CA ILE A 141 5.55 -13.04 -2.73
C ILE A 141 4.14 -12.62 -3.16
N GLN A 142 3.97 -11.42 -3.71
CA GLN A 142 2.68 -11.02 -4.31
C GLN A 142 2.29 -11.90 -5.49
N GLN A 143 3.23 -12.17 -6.39
CA GLN A 143 3.05 -13.12 -7.50
C GLN A 143 2.50 -14.46 -6.99
N LYS A 144 3.15 -15.06 -5.98
CA LYS A 144 2.72 -16.36 -5.45
C LYS A 144 1.37 -16.30 -4.74
N LEU A 145 1.12 -15.29 -3.91
CA LEU A 145 -0.16 -15.13 -3.20
C LEU A 145 -1.33 -14.82 -4.15
N HIS A 146 -1.05 -14.18 -5.29
CA HIS A 146 -2.05 -13.90 -6.31
C HIS A 146 -2.40 -15.16 -7.11
N ALA A 147 -1.37 -15.87 -7.59
CA ALA A 147 -1.53 -17.07 -8.39
C ALA A 147 -2.13 -18.23 -7.58
N TYR A 148 -1.76 -18.34 -6.30
CA TYR A 148 -2.17 -19.44 -5.42
C TYR A 148 -2.83 -18.91 -4.14
N ARG A 149 -4.16 -19.08 -4.06
CA ARG A 149 -4.95 -18.58 -2.94
C ARG A 149 -4.92 -19.56 -1.76
N GLY A 150 -4.88 -19.00 -0.54
CA GLY A 150 -5.07 -19.77 0.69
C GLY A 150 -3.88 -20.61 1.12
N LEU A 151 -2.68 -20.33 0.60
CA LEU A 151 -1.45 -21.02 0.98
C LEU A 151 -1.16 -20.87 2.48
N THR A 152 -0.81 -21.98 3.12
CA THR A 152 -0.12 -21.98 4.41
C THR A 152 1.31 -21.48 4.25
N LEU A 153 1.97 -21.10 5.35
CA LEU A 153 3.38 -20.71 5.29
C LEU A 153 4.26 -21.82 4.71
N ALA A 154 4.04 -23.08 5.09
CA ALA A 154 4.82 -24.20 4.59
C ALA A 154 4.66 -24.41 3.08
N GLU A 155 3.43 -24.30 2.56
CA GLU A 155 3.18 -24.39 1.12
C GLU A 155 3.78 -23.22 0.35
N LEU A 156 3.67 -21.99 0.89
CA LEU A 156 4.30 -20.82 0.30
C LEU A 156 5.84 -20.95 0.29
N MET A 157 6.43 -21.42 1.39
CA MET A 157 7.88 -21.65 1.46
C MET A 157 8.33 -22.70 0.46
N SER A 158 7.58 -23.78 0.26
CA SER A 158 7.88 -24.78 -0.78
C SER A 158 7.90 -24.15 -2.17
N LEU A 159 6.92 -23.30 -2.49
CA LEU A 159 6.86 -22.60 -3.78
C LEU A 159 8.00 -21.58 -3.93
N VAL A 160 8.40 -20.92 -2.85
CA VAL A 160 9.51 -19.97 -2.83
C VAL A 160 10.85 -20.70 -2.99
N ASP A 161 11.04 -21.83 -2.31
CA ASP A 161 12.25 -22.64 -2.37
C ASP A 161 12.49 -23.20 -3.78
N ASP A 162 11.42 -23.63 -4.46
CA ASP A 162 11.51 -24.20 -5.81
C ASP A 162 11.53 -23.12 -6.91
N GLY A 163 10.95 -21.94 -6.65
CA GLY A 163 10.71 -20.90 -7.66
C GLY A 163 11.64 -19.67 -7.61
N ALA A 164 12.37 -19.44 -6.51
CA ALA A 164 13.24 -18.26 -6.39
C ALA A 164 14.54 -18.45 -7.19
N ALA A 165 14.69 -17.69 -8.28
CA ALA A 165 15.88 -17.74 -9.12
C ALA A 165 17.15 -17.15 -8.44
N GLU A 166 16.96 -16.16 -7.56
CA GLU A 166 18.05 -15.48 -6.84
C GLU A 166 17.72 -15.25 -5.36
N HIS A 167 18.75 -14.99 -4.55
CA HIS A 167 18.58 -14.73 -3.11
C HIS A 167 17.75 -13.46 -2.82
N SER A 168 17.83 -12.45 -3.69
CA SER A 168 17.06 -11.20 -3.61
C SER A 168 15.54 -11.42 -3.62
N TYR A 169 15.06 -12.45 -4.32
CA TYR A 169 13.63 -12.80 -4.45
C TYR A 169 13.02 -13.36 -3.16
N ARG A 170 13.85 -13.79 -2.20
CA ARG A 170 13.37 -14.45 -0.97
C ARG A 170 13.91 -13.85 0.32
N SER A 171 15.10 -13.23 0.30
CA SER A 171 15.82 -12.87 1.52
C SER A 171 15.05 -11.97 2.48
N ALA A 172 14.32 -10.96 1.99
CA ALA A 172 13.52 -10.11 2.87
C ALA A 172 12.29 -10.87 3.43
N PHE A 173 11.74 -11.81 2.66
CA PHE A 173 10.66 -12.68 3.14
C PHE A 173 11.16 -13.70 4.16
N ASP A 174 12.33 -14.32 3.95
CA ASP A 174 12.95 -15.25 4.90
C ASP A 174 13.17 -14.56 6.26
N VAL A 175 13.70 -13.33 6.25
CA VAL A 175 13.83 -12.52 7.48
C VAL A 175 12.47 -12.22 8.10
N ALA A 176 11.44 -11.93 7.30
CA ALA A 176 10.08 -11.71 7.80
C ALA A 176 9.50 -12.97 8.45
N VAL A 177 9.77 -14.16 7.91
CA VAL A 177 9.37 -15.46 8.48
C VAL A 177 9.98 -15.66 9.86
N GLU A 178 11.25 -15.31 10.05
CA GLU A 178 11.91 -15.42 11.36
C GLU A 178 11.26 -14.53 12.44
N TYR A 179 10.81 -13.32 12.07
CA TYR A 179 10.16 -12.39 13.01
C TYR A 179 8.68 -12.67 13.23
N LEU A 180 7.95 -13.01 12.17
CA LEU A 180 6.48 -13.04 12.15
C LEU A 180 5.91 -14.45 12.20
N GLY A 181 6.73 -15.48 12.00
CA GLY A 181 6.32 -16.89 11.95
C GLY A 181 5.18 -17.11 10.95
N ASP A 182 4.17 -17.89 11.35
CA ASP A 182 2.98 -18.20 10.53
C ASP A 182 2.20 -16.98 10.03
N SER A 183 2.43 -15.78 10.59
CA SER A 183 1.79 -14.56 10.14
C SER A 183 2.52 -13.84 9.01
N ALA A 184 3.74 -14.30 8.65
CA ALA A 184 4.56 -13.69 7.60
C ALA A 184 3.85 -13.55 6.24
N PRO A 185 3.13 -14.55 5.71
CA PRO A 185 2.48 -14.44 4.40
C PRO A 185 1.52 -13.24 4.31
N ARG A 186 0.87 -12.87 5.43
CA ARG A 186 -0.06 -11.73 5.46
C ARG A 186 0.62 -10.40 5.80
N LEU A 187 1.55 -10.42 6.75
CA LEU A 187 2.11 -9.21 7.34
C LEU A 187 3.35 -8.68 6.59
N PHE A 188 4.07 -9.54 5.86
CA PHE A 188 5.26 -9.17 5.11
C PHE A 188 4.97 -8.07 4.08
N VAL A 189 3.93 -8.27 3.26
CA VAL A 189 3.54 -7.32 2.20
C VAL A 189 3.37 -5.91 2.76
N GLN A 190 2.76 -5.80 3.93
CA GLN A 190 2.49 -4.53 4.57
C GLN A 190 3.75 -3.90 5.18
N ALA A 191 4.58 -4.69 5.87
CA ALA A 191 5.84 -4.23 6.43
C ALA A 191 6.82 -3.76 5.33
N ALA A 192 6.91 -4.51 4.22
CA ALA A 192 7.73 -4.16 3.07
C ALA A 192 7.27 -2.84 2.43
N ASN A 193 5.97 -2.68 2.17
CA ASN A 193 5.44 -1.42 1.63
C ASN A 193 5.70 -0.22 2.54
N LEU A 194 5.51 -0.36 3.85
CA LEU A 194 5.80 0.70 4.81
C LEU A 194 7.29 1.03 4.87
N ALA A 195 8.18 0.05 4.71
CA ALA A 195 9.61 0.32 4.60
C ALA A 195 9.90 1.17 3.36
N LEU A 196 9.26 0.85 2.22
CA LEU A 196 9.36 1.59 0.96
C LEU A 196 8.71 2.99 1.01
N TYR A 197 8.02 3.37 2.09
CA TYR A 197 7.59 4.75 2.33
C TYR A 197 8.71 5.63 2.90
N THR A 198 9.92 5.10 3.03
CA THR A 198 11.07 5.81 3.58
C THR A 198 12.20 5.92 2.57
N ALA A 199 13.10 6.88 2.76
CA ALA A 199 14.32 7.01 1.95
C ALA A 199 15.34 5.89 2.22
N GLU A 200 15.17 5.14 3.31
CA GLU A 200 16.09 4.11 3.78
C GLU A 200 15.35 2.82 4.19
N PRO A 201 14.69 2.15 3.22
CA PRO A 201 13.88 0.97 3.51
C PRO A 201 14.70 -0.13 4.19
N GLU A 202 15.97 -0.29 3.84
CA GLU A 202 16.88 -1.27 4.45
C GLU A 202 17.17 -1.01 5.94
N THR A 203 17.02 0.24 6.37
CA THR A 203 17.20 0.65 7.78
C THR A 203 15.93 0.44 8.61
N VAL A 204 14.75 0.60 8.00
CA VAL A 204 13.47 0.56 8.73
C VAL A 204 12.73 -0.79 8.68
N PHE A 205 13.07 -1.66 7.72
CA PHE A 205 12.32 -2.89 7.47
C PHE A 205 12.35 -3.86 8.67
N ILE A 206 13.52 -4.17 9.24
CA ILE A 206 13.63 -5.05 10.42
C ILE A 206 12.92 -4.44 11.65
N PRO A 207 13.10 -3.15 11.98
CA PRO A 207 12.32 -2.49 13.02
C PRO A 207 10.81 -2.59 12.83
N LEU A 208 10.32 -2.48 11.59
CA LEU A 208 8.90 -2.67 11.27
C LEU A 208 8.44 -4.11 11.52
N LEU A 209 9.24 -5.12 11.11
CA LEU A 209 8.95 -6.52 11.39
C LEU A 209 8.88 -6.80 12.90
N ALA A 210 9.81 -6.24 13.68
CA ALA A 210 9.81 -6.38 15.14
C ALA A 210 8.58 -5.72 15.79
N GLU A 211 8.20 -4.53 15.32
CA GLU A 211 6.99 -3.85 15.81
C GLU A 211 5.72 -4.62 15.44
N PHE A 212 5.67 -5.21 14.24
CA PHE A 212 4.57 -6.03 13.78
C PHE A 212 4.47 -7.34 14.56
N ALA A 213 5.59 -8.02 14.80
CA ALA A 213 5.63 -9.22 15.65
C ALA A 213 5.06 -8.94 17.06
N ALA A 214 5.32 -7.75 17.60
CA ALA A 214 4.87 -7.37 18.93
C ALA A 214 3.41 -6.90 19.01
N LYS A 215 2.85 -6.31 17.93
CA LYS A 215 1.61 -5.53 18.01
C LYS A 215 0.59 -5.80 16.90
N ALA A 216 0.99 -6.40 15.78
CA ALA A 216 0.11 -6.52 14.63
C ALA A 216 -1.08 -7.45 14.94
N SER A 217 -2.28 -6.98 14.59
CA SER A 217 -3.50 -7.77 14.60
C SER A 217 -3.47 -8.81 13.48
N ARG A 218 -4.05 -9.99 13.74
CA ARG A 218 -4.30 -11.03 12.72
C ARG A 218 -5.50 -10.74 11.80
N THR A 219 -6.30 -9.73 12.09
CA THR A 219 -7.59 -9.53 11.42
C THR A 219 -7.78 -8.14 10.85
N SER A 220 -6.96 -7.15 11.24
CA SER A 220 -7.11 -5.76 10.80
C SER A 220 -5.86 -5.25 10.09
N LEU A 221 -5.95 -5.11 8.76
CA LEU A 221 -4.90 -4.49 7.95
C LEU A 221 -4.73 -3.00 8.28
N GLN A 222 -5.82 -2.25 8.48
CA GLN A 222 -5.74 -0.83 8.84
C GLN A 222 -5.04 -0.60 10.19
N SER A 223 -5.32 -1.44 11.20
CA SER A 223 -4.62 -1.36 12.50
C SER A 223 -3.13 -1.60 12.33
N ASN A 224 -2.72 -2.56 11.51
CA ASN A 224 -1.31 -2.86 11.25
C ASN A 224 -0.64 -1.73 10.48
N HIS A 225 -1.34 -1.09 9.55
CA HIS A 225 -0.84 0.05 8.81
C HIS A 225 -0.54 1.19 9.79
N ARG A 226 -1.47 1.47 10.70
CA ARG A 226 -1.30 2.49 11.76
C ARG A 226 -0.13 2.18 12.68
N ILE A 227 0.02 0.92 13.11
CA ILE A 227 1.17 0.50 13.94
C ILE A 227 2.49 0.84 13.23
N GLY A 228 2.56 0.54 11.93
CA GLY A 228 3.72 0.82 11.10
C GLY A 228 3.98 2.31 10.92
N THR A 229 2.97 3.08 10.49
CA THR A 229 3.12 4.53 10.30
C THR A 229 3.40 5.26 11.61
N ASP A 230 2.84 4.83 12.74
CA ASP A 230 3.15 5.36 14.07
C ASP A 230 4.59 5.06 14.49
N LEU A 231 5.13 3.87 14.16
CA LEU A 231 6.55 3.57 14.39
C LEU A 231 7.42 4.51 13.55
N LEU A 232 7.14 4.61 12.25
CA LEU A 232 7.89 5.45 11.32
C LEU A 232 7.87 6.92 11.78
N GLY A 233 6.70 7.46 12.11
CA GLY A 233 6.56 8.85 12.56
C GLY A 233 7.25 9.14 13.90
N ARG A 234 7.37 8.15 14.80
CA ARG A 234 8.03 8.36 16.11
C ARG A 234 9.54 8.17 16.07
N ARG A 235 10.03 7.18 15.31
CA ARG A 235 11.45 6.78 15.34
C ARG A 235 12.23 7.17 14.09
N TYR A 236 11.55 7.36 12.97
CA TYR A 236 12.16 7.54 11.65
C TYR A 236 11.57 8.73 10.90
N ALA A 237 11.02 9.73 11.62
CA ALA A 237 10.31 10.87 11.02
C ALA A 237 11.10 11.57 9.90
N GLY A 238 12.42 11.70 10.08
CA GLY A 238 13.31 12.32 9.10
C GLY A 238 13.59 11.49 7.84
N LEU A 239 13.19 10.21 7.83
CA LEU A 239 13.34 9.31 6.70
C LEU A 239 12.03 9.10 5.93
N VAL A 240 10.89 9.56 6.46
CA VAL A 240 9.58 9.33 5.84
C VAL A 240 9.44 10.17 4.57
N LEU A 241 9.33 9.49 3.43
CA LEU A 241 8.94 10.07 2.14
C LEU A 241 7.41 10.05 1.98
N GLY A 242 6.76 9.02 2.52
CA GLY A 242 5.34 8.75 2.35
C GLY A 242 5.03 8.01 1.04
N THR A 243 3.87 8.27 0.48
CA THR A 243 3.43 7.70 -0.80
C THR A 243 3.97 8.49 -1.99
N ALA A 244 3.98 7.88 -3.17
CA ALA A 244 4.27 8.59 -4.43
C ALA A 244 3.31 9.79 -4.63
N GLU A 245 2.04 9.63 -4.26
CA GLU A 245 1.06 10.73 -4.25
C GLU A 245 1.51 11.90 -3.37
N SER A 246 1.98 11.60 -2.16
CA SER A 246 2.43 12.64 -1.21
C SER A 246 3.60 13.44 -1.80
N LEU A 247 4.53 12.75 -2.48
CA LEU A 247 5.65 13.39 -3.17
C LEU A 247 5.17 14.25 -4.36
N THR A 248 4.25 13.74 -5.19
CA THR A 248 3.65 14.52 -6.29
C THR A 248 2.93 15.77 -5.78
N MET A 249 2.17 15.66 -4.69
CA MET A 249 1.50 16.79 -4.03
C MET A 249 2.48 17.80 -3.43
N ALA A 250 3.63 17.33 -2.93
CA ALA A 250 4.73 18.17 -2.44
C ALA A 250 5.56 18.83 -3.56
N GLY A 251 5.26 18.54 -4.83
CA GLY A 251 5.88 19.16 -6.00
C GLY A 251 6.96 18.30 -6.67
N HIS A 252 7.23 17.09 -6.19
CA HIS A 252 8.10 16.13 -6.85
C HIS A 252 7.34 15.47 -8.00
N ARG A 253 7.46 16.02 -9.21
CA ARG A 253 6.69 15.59 -10.38
C ARG A 253 7.49 14.68 -11.30
N HIS A 254 6.91 13.54 -11.63
CA HIS A 254 7.41 12.65 -12.67
C HIS A 254 6.51 12.76 -13.91
N PRO A 255 7.01 13.17 -15.08
CA PRO A 255 6.16 13.52 -16.22
C PRO A 255 5.34 12.34 -16.78
N THR A 256 5.85 11.11 -16.68
CA THR A 256 5.10 9.89 -17.02
C THR A 256 4.25 9.36 -15.86
N LEU A 257 4.88 9.05 -14.72
CA LEU A 257 4.22 8.39 -13.59
C LEU A 257 3.15 9.26 -12.89
N ASP A 258 3.21 10.60 -12.95
CA ASP A 258 2.28 11.46 -12.21
C ASP A 258 0.80 11.15 -12.51
N HIS A 259 0.47 10.88 -13.78
CA HIS A 259 -0.92 10.53 -14.15
C HIS A 259 -1.34 9.19 -13.52
N HIS A 260 -0.45 8.20 -13.54
CA HIS A 260 -0.68 6.88 -12.96
C HIS A 260 -0.76 6.94 -11.44
N VAL A 261 0.13 7.68 -10.79
CA VAL A 261 0.09 7.98 -9.35
C VAL A 261 -1.28 8.55 -8.99
N MET A 262 -1.71 9.64 -9.64
CA MET A 262 -2.99 10.29 -9.30
C MET A 262 -4.20 9.38 -9.58
N THR A 263 -4.17 8.59 -10.65
CA THR A 263 -5.25 7.66 -11.01
C THR A 263 -5.34 6.51 -10.03
N LEU A 264 -4.21 5.88 -9.69
CA LEU A 264 -4.13 4.83 -8.67
C LEU A 264 -4.53 5.37 -7.29
N SER A 265 -4.08 6.57 -6.92
CA SER A 265 -4.49 7.24 -5.67
C SER A 265 -6.01 7.42 -5.60
N SER A 266 -6.61 7.88 -6.70
CA SER A 266 -8.05 8.09 -6.78
C SER A 266 -8.81 6.77 -6.75
N HIS A 267 -8.32 5.72 -7.42
CA HIS A 267 -8.92 4.39 -7.41
C HIS A 267 -8.83 3.77 -6.00
N ALA A 268 -7.64 3.76 -5.39
CA ALA A 268 -7.41 3.28 -4.03
C ALA A 268 -8.35 3.95 -3.01
N ARG A 269 -8.49 5.28 -3.06
CA ARG A 269 -9.40 6.02 -2.17
C ARG A 269 -10.88 5.71 -2.39
N ARG A 270 -11.30 5.39 -3.62
CA ARG A 270 -12.72 5.16 -3.95
C ARG A 270 -13.19 3.74 -3.70
N GLN A 271 -12.31 2.78 -3.92
CA GLN A 271 -12.64 1.35 -3.94
C GLN A 271 -12.18 0.62 -2.68
N VAL A 272 -11.09 1.10 -2.08
CA VAL A 272 -10.29 0.30 -1.15
C VAL A 272 -10.03 1.03 0.20
N GLY A 273 -10.31 2.33 0.30
CA GLY A 273 -10.14 3.09 1.55
C GLY A 273 -8.69 3.35 1.98
N ALA A 274 -7.74 2.46 1.66
CA ALA A 274 -6.32 2.58 2.01
C ALA A 274 -5.36 1.96 0.95
N TYR A 275 -4.18 2.58 0.79
CA TYR A 275 -3.11 2.07 -0.11
C TYR A 275 -2.57 0.69 0.30
N ALA A 276 -2.61 0.35 1.59
CA ALA A 276 -2.15 -0.94 2.08
C ALA A 276 -2.96 -2.12 1.51
N GLU A 277 -4.24 -1.87 1.21
CA GLU A 277 -5.14 -2.87 0.68
C GLU A 277 -4.97 -3.06 -0.84
N VAL A 278 -4.46 -2.08 -1.58
CA VAL A 278 -4.10 -2.22 -3.01
C VAL A 278 -3.08 -3.33 -3.22
N TYR A 279 -2.19 -3.53 -2.24
CA TYR A 279 -1.20 -4.60 -2.24
C TYR A 279 -1.72 -5.91 -1.62
N SER A 280 -2.59 -5.86 -0.62
CA SER A 280 -3.12 -7.11 -0.03
C SER A 280 -4.33 -7.69 -0.77
N ALA A 281 -4.94 -6.94 -1.69
CA ALA A 281 -6.05 -7.38 -2.51
C ALA A 281 -5.56 -8.16 -3.75
N PRO A 282 -6.35 -9.10 -4.28
CA PRO A 282 -6.09 -9.65 -5.61
C PRO A 282 -6.02 -8.51 -6.64
N LEU A 283 -5.09 -8.57 -7.60
CA LEU A 283 -5.12 -7.71 -8.79
C LEU A 283 -6.48 -7.89 -9.48
N SER A 284 -7.43 -7.01 -9.20
CA SER A 284 -8.76 -7.06 -9.78
C SER A 284 -8.71 -6.62 -11.24
N GLU A 285 -9.68 -7.02 -12.06
CA GLU A 285 -9.79 -6.51 -13.44
C GLU A 285 -9.82 -4.98 -13.48
N GLU A 286 -10.38 -4.34 -12.46
CA GLU A 286 -10.41 -2.89 -12.34
C GLU A 286 -9.03 -2.28 -12.06
N LEU A 287 -8.26 -2.86 -11.13
CA LEU A 287 -6.90 -2.42 -10.84
C LEU A 287 -5.97 -2.67 -12.05
N LEU A 288 -6.11 -3.82 -12.70
CA LEU A 288 -5.42 -4.11 -13.97
C LEU A 288 -5.80 -3.09 -15.03
N GLY A 289 -7.08 -2.73 -15.16
CA GLY A 289 -7.53 -1.69 -16.11
C GLY A 289 -6.93 -0.29 -15.83
N VAL A 290 -6.60 0.03 -14.58
CA VAL A 290 -5.90 1.27 -14.22
C VAL A 290 -4.41 1.23 -14.59
N ILE A 291 -3.77 0.07 -14.44
CA ILE A 291 -2.32 -0.10 -14.65
C ILE A 291 -2.00 -0.42 -16.11
N GLN A 292 -2.92 -1.06 -16.83
CA GLN A 292 -2.75 -1.52 -18.21
C GLN A 292 -2.32 -0.46 -19.24
N PRO A 293 -2.76 0.81 -19.14
CA PRO A 293 -2.24 1.86 -20.01
C PRO A 293 -0.72 2.08 -19.87
N THR A 294 -0.15 1.78 -18.69
CA THR A 294 1.30 1.84 -18.40
C THR A 294 2.07 0.62 -18.92
N MET A 295 1.36 -0.44 -19.33
CA MET A 295 1.93 -1.76 -19.68
C MET A 295 2.06 -2.02 -21.19
N ALA A 296 1.62 -1.10 -22.04
CA ALA A 296 1.32 -1.43 -23.44
C ALA A 296 2.50 -1.19 -24.40
N PHE A 297 3.32 -2.23 -24.61
CA PHE A 297 4.22 -2.30 -25.78
C PHE A 297 4.19 -3.70 -26.41
N PRO A 298 3.64 -3.87 -27.64
CA PRO A 298 3.72 -5.13 -28.35
C PRO A 298 5.11 -5.35 -28.98
N PRO A 299 5.64 -6.59 -29.00
CA PRO A 299 6.86 -6.91 -29.73
C PRO A 299 6.68 -6.80 -31.26
N THR A 300 7.69 -6.33 -32.03
CA THR A 300 7.74 -6.64 -33.48
C THR A 300 8.20 -8.07 -33.73
N GLU A 301 7.94 -8.53 -34.96
CA GLU A 301 8.56 -9.69 -35.60
C GLU A 301 10.12 -9.70 -35.56
N THR A 302 10.78 -8.58 -35.22
CA THR A 302 12.24 -8.44 -35.10
C THR A 302 12.74 -8.25 -33.66
N GLY A 303 11.88 -8.34 -32.65
CA GLY A 303 12.24 -8.07 -31.24
C GLY A 303 12.53 -6.58 -30.95
N GLN A 304 12.31 -5.70 -31.92
CA GLN A 304 12.32 -4.25 -31.74
C GLN A 304 10.89 -3.76 -31.51
N THR A 305 10.69 -2.59 -30.92
CA THR A 305 9.35 -2.15 -30.52
C THR A 305 8.87 -1.05 -31.47
N PRO A 306 7.70 -1.19 -32.14
CA PRO A 306 6.91 -0.04 -32.50
C PRO A 306 6.00 0.23 -31.31
N MET A 307 6.34 1.23 -30.51
CA MET A 307 5.48 1.60 -29.40
C MET A 307 4.15 2.14 -29.98
N ILE A 308 3.06 1.41 -29.80
CA ILE A 308 1.73 1.93 -30.10
C ILE A 308 1.30 2.70 -28.86
N SER A 309 1.09 4.00 -29.00
CA SER A 309 0.62 4.86 -27.91
C SER A 309 -0.66 4.25 -27.31
N SER A 310 -0.69 4.07 -25.98
CA SER A 310 -1.91 3.66 -25.30
C SER A 310 -3.02 4.70 -25.55
N PRO A 311 -4.31 4.36 -25.40
CA PRO A 311 -5.39 5.35 -25.48
C PRO A 311 -5.28 6.48 -24.45
N ALA A 312 -4.49 6.30 -23.38
CA ALA A 312 -4.13 7.37 -22.44
C ALA A 312 -3.03 8.27 -23.04
N ASP A 313 -2.02 7.70 -23.69
CA ASP A 313 -0.99 8.43 -24.45
C ASP A 313 -1.59 9.21 -25.62
N GLN A 314 -2.62 8.68 -26.29
CA GLN A 314 -3.37 9.39 -27.33
C GLN A 314 -4.17 10.60 -26.80
N ARG A 315 -4.50 10.64 -25.51
CA ARG A 315 -5.06 11.85 -24.88
C ARG A 315 -3.95 12.86 -24.56
N ILE A 316 -2.76 12.40 -24.18
CA ILE A 316 -1.55 13.23 -24.01
C ILE A 316 -1.08 13.81 -25.36
N GLU A 317 -1.32 13.10 -26.47
CA GLU A 317 -1.11 13.56 -27.85
C GLU A 317 -1.92 14.82 -28.19
N GLN A 318 -3.14 14.95 -27.65
CA GLN A 318 -4.01 16.11 -27.88
C GLN A 318 -3.52 17.39 -27.17
N ASP A 319 -2.67 17.25 -26.14
CA ASP A 319 -2.09 18.36 -25.36
C ASP A 319 -0.65 18.73 -25.79
N GLY A 320 -0.17 18.19 -26.92
CA GLY A 320 1.07 18.64 -27.58
C GLY A 320 2.40 18.13 -26.99
N ARG A 321 2.38 17.08 -26.15
CA ARG A 321 3.58 16.54 -25.45
C ARG A 321 4.16 15.24 -26.03
N SER A 322 3.61 14.74 -27.15
CA SER A 322 3.69 13.31 -27.50
C SER A 322 4.99 12.81 -28.14
N MET A 323 5.60 13.57 -29.05
CA MET A 323 6.84 13.11 -29.72
C MET A 323 8.03 13.04 -28.76
N SER A 324 7.99 13.81 -27.66
CA SER A 324 9.03 13.81 -26.64
C SER A 324 8.93 12.55 -25.78
N LEU A 325 7.73 12.16 -25.31
CA LEU A 325 7.51 10.97 -24.49
C LEU A 325 7.98 9.68 -25.21
N PHE A 326 7.68 9.56 -26.50
CA PHE A 326 8.11 8.43 -27.32
C PHE A 326 9.64 8.38 -27.48
N ARG A 327 10.28 9.55 -27.68
CA ARG A 327 11.75 9.66 -27.70
C ARG A 327 12.34 9.32 -26.33
N TYR A 328 11.69 9.72 -25.24
CA TYR A 328 12.16 9.42 -23.90
C TYR A 328 12.16 7.92 -23.60
N TYR A 329 11.07 7.18 -23.86
CA TYR A 329 11.05 5.73 -23.63
C TYR A 329 12.14 4.97 -24.42
N LEU A 330 12.38 5.38 -25.67
CA LEU A 330 13.44 4.79 -26.49
C LEU A 330 14.84 5.15 -26.00
N ALA A 331 15.05 6.38 -25.53
CA ALA A 331 16.33 6.81 -24.94
C ALA A 331 16.64 6.03 -23.65
N VAL A 332 15.63 5.76 -22.82
CA VAL A 332 15.78 4.93 -21.60
C VAL A 332 16.20 3.53 -21.96
N SER A 333 15.45 2.87 -22.86
CA SER A 333 15.77 1.51 -23.31
C SER A 333 17.19 1.43 -23.86
N VAL A 334 17.61 2.44 -24.62
CA VAL A 334 18.95 2.57 -25.20
C VAL A 334 20.06 2.72 -24.13
N ILE A 335 19.84 3.53 -23.09
CA ILE A 335 20.81 3.76 -22.03
C ILE A 335 20.89 2.57 -21.07
N LEU A 336 19.73 1.98 -20.72
CA LEU A 336 19.66 0.85 -19.79
C LEU A 336 20.08 -0.48 -20.42
N GLN A 337 20.05 -0.63 -21.75
CA GLN A 337 20.42 -1.87 -22.45
C GLN A 337 21.90 -2.25 -22.38
N GLN A 338 22.79 -1.41 -21.84
CA GLN A 338 24.16 -1.84 -21.54
C GLN A 338 24.22 -2.69 -20.28
N ASN A 339 25.07 -3.73 -20.33
CA ASN A 339 25.71 -4.37 -19.19
C ASN A 339 26.12 -3.31 -18.15
N LEU A 340 25.23 -3.02 -17.19
CA LEU A 340 25.63 -2.34 -15.97
C LEU A 340 26.77 -3.18 -15.38
N PRO A 341 27.94 -2.59 -15.05
CA PRO A 341 29.07 -3.36 -14.54
C PRO A 341 28.59 -4.23 -13.38
N ASP A 342 28.92 -5.53 -13.39
CA ASP A 342 28.55 -6.51 -12.36
C ASP A 342 28.63 -5.83 -10.99
N LEU A 343 27.47 -5.46 -10.44
CA LEU A 343 27.39 -4.84 -9.13
C LEU A 343 27.76 -5.95 -8.15
N ALA A 344 29.01 -5.95 -7.70
CA ALA A 344 29.58 -7.00 -6.90
C ALA A 344 28.72 -7.25 -5.65
N PHE A 345 28.03 -8.39 -5.63
CA PHE A 345 27.31 -8.88 -4.47
C PHE A 345 28.32 -9.11 -3.34
N THR A 346 28.23 -8.30 -2.28
CA THR A 346 29.00 -8.57 -1.05
C THR A 346 28.52 -9.88 -0.43
N GLU A 347 29.46 -10.77 -0.11
CA GLU A 347 29.21 -12.01 0.62
C GLU A 347 28.41 -11.77 1.91
N PRO A 348 27.54 -12.72 2.33
CA PRO A 348 26.68 -12.55 3.49
C PRO A 348 27.50 -12.33 4.78
N VAL A 349 27.20 -11.24 5.47
CA VAL A 349 27.74 -10.97 6.81
C VAL A 349 27.05 -11.92 7.81
N PRO A 350 27.80 -12.64 8.67
CA PRO A 350 27.21 -13.52 9.68
C PRO A 350 26.32 -12.74 10.66
N THR A 351 25.14 -13.30 10.94
CA THR A 351 24.10 -12.72 11.79
C THR A 351 24.58 -12.52 13.23
N PRO A 352 24.49 -11.31 13.83
CA PRO A 352 24.76 -11.10 15.25
C PRO A 352 23.64 -11.67 16.13
N GLU A 353 24.00 -12.29 17.25
CA GLU A 353 23.07 -12.79 18.27
C GLU A 353 22.19 -11.66 18.85
N ALA A 354 20.87 -11.87 18.85
CA ALA A 354 19.87 -10.88 19.23
C ALA A 354 19.96 -10.50 20.73
N GLN A 355 20.08 -9.20 21.02
CA GLN A 355 19.95 -8.68 22.38
C GLN A 355 18.47 -8.43 22.73
N ALA A 356 18.03 -9.01 23.84
CA ALA A 356 16.67 -8.91 24.34
C ALA A 356 16.33 -7.49 24.84
N VAL A 357 15.41 -6.80 24.15
CA VAL A 357 14.76 -5.59 24.65
C VAL A 357 13.64 -6.02 25.60
N ALA A 358 13.63 -5.46 26.82
CA ALA A 358 12.64 -5.78 27.84
C ALA A 358 11.19 -5.57 27.32
N ALA A 359 10.46 -6.67 27.14
CA ALA A 359 9.10 -6.69 26.65
C ALA A 359 8.15 -6.00 27.64
N ARG A 360 7.41 -4.99 27.16
CA ARG A 360 6.20 -4.55 27.85
C ARG A 360 5.17 -5.69 27.79
N PRO A 361 4.33 -5.88 28.82
CA PRO A 361 3.29 -6.91 28.79
C PRO A 361 2.39 -6.69 27.58
N ILE A 362 2.27 -7.73 26.75
CA ILE A 362 1.43 -7.77 25.55
C ILE A 362 -0.01 -7.81 26.02
N VAL A 363 -0.79 -6.78 25.69
CA VAL A 363 -2.22 -6.73 25.99
C VAL A 363 -2.96 -7.32 24.79
N GLU A 364 -3.57 -8.49 24.95
CA GLU A 364 -4.31 -9.15 23.86
C GLU A 364 -5.55 -8.32 23.46
N PRO A 365 -5.74 -8.03 22.17
CA PRO A 365 -6.92 -7.29 21.70
C PRO A 365 -8.20 -8.13 21.85
N ARG A 366 -9.31 -7.47 22.18
CA ARG A 366 -10.63 -8.10 22.38
C ARG A 366 -11.66 -7.45 21.46
N VAL A 367 -12.16 -8.23 20.49
CA VAL A 367 -13.28 -7.83 19.65
C VAL A 367 -14.56 -7.90 20.48
N SER A 368 -15.33 -6.82 20.48
CA SER A 368 -16.65 -6.76 21.10
C SER A 368 -17.69 -6.36 20.06
N LEU A 369 -18.71 -7.20 19.87
CA LEU A 369 -19.86 -6.88 19.01
C LEU A 369 -21.09 -6.63 19.89
N LEU A 370 -21.63 -5.42 19.80
CA LEU A 370 -22.84 -4.99 20.48
C LEU A 370 -23.99 -5.02 19.47
N ARG A 371 -24.86 -6.02 19.59
CA ARG A 371 -26.07 -6.16 18.76
C ARG A 371 -27.27 -5.63 19.51
N LEU A 372 -27.88 -4.58 18.98
CA LEU A 372 -29.08 -3.94 19.53
C LEU A 372 -30.27 -4.15 18.59
N THR A 373 -31.33 -4.70 19.13
CA THR A 373 -32.62 -4.89 18.44
C THR A 373 -33.55 -3.72 18.72
N GLY A 374 -34.62 -3.56 17.92
CA GLY A 374 -35.62 -2.51 18.15
C GLY A 374 -36.28 -2.54 19.54
N ASN A 375 -36.30 -3.71 20.20
CA ASN A 375 -36.81 -3.83 21.57
C ASN A 375 -35.83 -3.27 22.61
N ASP A 376 -34.53 -3.45 22.40
CA ASP A 376 -33.48 -2.92 23.29
C ASP A 376 -33.49 -1.38 23.27
N LEU A 377 -33.73 -0.79 22.10
CA LEU A 377 -33.75 0.66 21.90
C LEU A 377 -34.93 1.38 22.57
N ARG A 378 -36.00 0.64 22.92
CA ARG A 378 -37.22 1.19 23.55
C ARG A 378 -37.22 1.08 25.07
N SER A 379 -36.28 0.33 25.64
CA SER A 379 -36.19 0.09 27.08
C SER A 379 -35.06 0.92 27.69
N GLU A 380 -35.39 1.91 28.52
CA GLU A 380 -34.39 2.69 29.26
C GLU A 380 -33.49 1.80 30.13
N THR A 381 -34.05 0.68 30.63
CA THR A 381 -33.29 -0.29 31.44
C THR A 381 -32.24 -1.02 30.61
N GLU A 382 -32.58 -1.43 29.38
CA GLU A 382 -31.63 -2.10 28.47
C GLU A 382 -30.56 -1.12 27.98
N VAL A 383 -30.94 0.10 27.61
CA VAL A 383 -29.98 1.16 27.23
C VAL A 383 -29.00 1.45 28.38
N ALA A 384 -29.48 1.50 29.62
CA ALA A 384 -28.63 1.68 30.80
C ALA A 384 -27.68 0.49 31.03
N ALA A 385 -28.14 -0.75 30.78
CA ALA A 385 -27.30 -1.94 30.86
C ALA A 385 -26.17 -1.91 29.81
N TRP A 386 -26.47 -1.52 28.57
CA TRP A 386 -25.46 -1.35 27.52
C TRP A 386 -24.46 -0.23 27.82
N CYS A 387 -24.92 0.89 28.40
CA CYS A 387 -24.00 1.93 28.88
C CYS A 387 -23.02 1.39 29.92
N ALA A 388 -23.49 0.56 30.86
CA ALA A 388 -22.62 -0.05 31.87
C ALA A 388 -21.63 -1.06 31.25
N VAL A 389 -21.96 -1.70 30.12
CA VAL A 389 -21.01 -2.51 29.34
C VAL A 389 -19.92 -1.62 28.76
N LEU A 390 -20.28 -0.51 28.11
CA LEU A 390 -19.34 0.43 27.50
C LEU A 390 -18.42 1.10 28.54
N GLU A 391 -18.95 1.49 29.69
CA GLU A 391 -18.15 2.06 30.78
C GLU A 391 -17.09 1.08 31.29
N ARG A 392 -17.41 -0.22 31.36
CA ARG A 392 -16.47 -1.26 31.77
C ARG A 392 -15.27 -1.39 30.83
N LEU A 393 -15.40 -0.98 29.56
CA LEU A 393 -14.26 -0.95 28.64
C LEU A 393 -13.15 -0.03 29.16
N SER A 394 -13.52 1.03 29.88
CA SER A 394 -12.62 2.02 30.48
C SER A 394 -12.24 1.71 31.92
N ALA A 395 -12.60 0.52 32.45
CA ALA A 395 -12.39 0.19 33.87
C ALA A 395 -10.92 0.12 34.28
N SER A 396 -10.01 -0.14 33.33
CA SER A 396 -8.57 -0.08 33.53
C SER A 396 -7.86 0.36 32.24
N PRO A 397 -6.63 0.90 32.33
CA PRO A 397 -5.84 1.23 31.15
C PRO A 397 -5.60 0.03 30.23
N GLU A 398 -5.40 -1.16 30.80
CA GLU A 398 -5.20 -2.39 30.04
C GLU A 398 -6.46 -2.78 29.25
N SER A 399 -7.62 -2.79 29.93
CA SER A 399 -8.92 -3.05 29.29
C SER A 399 -9.23 -2.03 28.20
N ALA A 400 -8.91 -0.76 28.44
CA ALA A 400 -9.15 0.28 27.45
C ALA A 400 -8.32 0.02 26.18
N ARG A 401 -7.03 -0.31 26.34
CA ARG A 401 -6.14 -0.63 25.21
C ARG A 401 -6.54 -1.90 24.47
N SER A 402 -6.99 -2.95 25.16
CA SER A 402 -7.44 -4.17 24.51
C SER A 402 -8.67 -3.97 23.62
N ASN A 403 -9.51 -2.97 23.92
CA ASN A 403 -10.75 -2.69 23.19
C ASN A 403 -10.66 -1.50 22.23
N ARG A 404 -9.48 -0.88 22.08
CA ARG A 404 -9.28 0.30 21.22
C ARG A 404 -9.53 -0.03 19.76
N GLY A 405 -10.52 0.62 19.15
CA GLY A 405 -10.93 0.35 17.77
C GLY A 405 -11.46 -1.07 17.50
N MET A 406 -11.93 -1.77 18.54
CA MET A 406 -12.37 -3.18 18.47
C MET A 406 -13.84 -3.37 18.85
N VAL A 407 -14.60 -2.28 19.05
CA VAL A 407 -16.03 -2.32 19.38
C VAL A 407 -16.85 -2.03 18.14
N PHE A 408 -17.71 -2.97 17.78
CA PHE A 408 -18.69 -2.87 16.72
C PHE A 408 -20.08 -2.69 17.33
N VAL A 409 -20.86 -1.74 16.81
CA VAL A 409 -22.25 -1.50 17.22
C VAL A 409 -23.14 -1.78 16.01
N GLU A 410 -24.01 -2.77 16.14
CA GLU A 410 -24.93 -3.20 15.09
C GLU A 410 -26.38 -2.99 15.55
N PHE A 411 -27.15 -2.24 14.75
CA PHE A 411 -28.58 -2.06 14.94
C PHE A 411 -29.34 -2.95 13.96
N VAL A 412 -29.88 -4.07 14.45
CA VAL A 412 -30.34 -5.20 13.60
C VAL A 412 -31.56 -4.84 12.74
N ASP A 413 -32.49 -4.05 13.29
CA ASP A 413 -33.78 -3.72 12.65
C ASP A 413 -34.02 -2.20 12.56
N ALA A 414 -32.98 -1.38 12.67
CA ALA A 414 -33.07 0.07 12.70
C ALA A 414 -31.85 0.72 12.04
N ASP A 415 -32.06 1.87 11.39
CA ASP A 415 -30.96 2.67 10.83
C ASP A 415 -30.59 3.84 11.75
N LEU A 416 -29.52 4.58 11.41
CA LEU A 416 -29.05 5.73 12.19
C LEU A 416 -30.03 6.92 12.21
N ALA A 417 -31.08 6.90 11.38
CA ALA A 417 -32.13 7.91 11.39
C ALA A 417 -33.29 7.55 12.35
N ASP A 418 -33.34 6.32 12.86
CA ASP A 418 -34.35 5.91 13.83
C ASP A 418 -34.19 6.68 15.16
N ALA A 419 -35.30 7.21 15.68
CA ALA A 419 -35.29 8.05 16.88
C ALA A 419 -34.81 7.29 18.13
N GLY A 420 -35.08 5.99 18.21
CA GLY A 420 -34.60 5.11 19.28
C GLY A 420 -33.10 4.89 19.19
N VAL A 421 -32.57 4.67 17.99
CA VAL A 421 -31.12 4.59 17.74
C VAL A 421 -30.43 5.89 18.17
N GLN A 422 -30.93 7.04 17.73
CA GLN A 422 -30.34 8.34 18.07
C GLN A 422 -30.39 8.63 19.57
N ALA A 423 -31.48 8.26 20.26
CA ALA A 423 -31.59 8.39 21.70
C ALA A 423 -30.59 7.48 22.45
N CYS A 424 -30.43 6.24 21.99
CA CYS A 424 -29.46 5.29 22.52
C CYS A 424 -28.03 5.80 22.35
N LEU A 425 -27.65 6.27 21.15
CA LEU A 425 -26.33 6.82 20.87
C LEU A 425 -26.04 8.09 21.70
N ARG A 426 -27.04 8.96 21.91
CA ARG A 426 -26.90 10.10 22.85
C ARG A 426 -26.59 9.63 24.26
N ALA A 427 -27.26 8.58 24.74
CA ALA A 427 -27.00 8.02 26.06
C ALA A 427 -25.58 7.43 26.15
N PHE A 428 -25.12 6.74 25.10
CA PHE A 428 -23.76 6.19 25.03
C PHE A 428 -22.70 7.28 25.12
N PHE A 429 -22.77 8.31 24.25
CA PHE A 429 -21.79 9.40 24.27
C PHE A 429 -21.91 10.30 25.51
N ALA A 430 -23.08 10.37 26.16
CA ALA A 430 -23.21 11.09 27.42
C ALA A 430 -22.48 10.38 28.59
N ARG A 431 -22.47 9.04 28.59
CA ARG A 431 -21.82 8.23 29.64
C ARG A 431 -20.36 7.89 29.33
N VAL A 432 -20.03 7.76 28.04
CA VAL A 432 -18.70 7.48 27.53
C VAL A 432 -18.36 8.53 26.46
N PRO A 433 -17.94 9.74 26.84
CA PRO A 433 -17.65 10.82 25.88
C PRO A 433 -16.58 10.46 24.87
N HIS A 434 -15.62 9.62 25.28
CA HIS A 434 -14.53 9.10 24.47
C HIS A 434 -14.88 7.81 23.70
N LEU A 435 -16.17 7.51 23.50
CA LEU A 435 -16.61 6.26 22.86
C LEU A 435 -15.91 5.99 21.51
N LEU A 436 -15.59 7.03 20.73
CA LEU A 436 -14.84 6.90 19.48
C LEU A 436 -13.53 6.12 19.64
N TYR A 437 -12.83 6.26 20.78
CA TYR A 437 -11.60 5.52 21.07
C TYR A 437 -11.79 4.00 20.97
N PHE A 438 -12.99 3.49 21.24
CA PHE A 438 -13.31 2.06 21.18
C PHE A 438 -13.91 1.62 19.85
N LEU A 439 -14.59 2.50 19.12
CA LEU A 439 -15.33 2.13 17.92
C LEU A 439 -14.38 1.76 16.78
N ALA A 440 -14.65 0.61 16.15
CA ALA A 440 -13.97 0.20 14.94
C ALA A 440 -14.34 1.12 13.76
N GLN A 441 -13.37 1.42 12.89
CA GLN A 441 -13.64 1.94 11.54
C GLN A 441 -13.91 0.72 10.66
N ASP A 442 -15.08 0.66 10.03
CA ASP A 442 -15.46 -0.39 9.09
C ASP A 442 -16.13 0.24 7.86
N ASP A 443 -15.45 0.15 6.72
CA ASP A 443 -15.90 0.71 5.43
C ASP A 443 -16.95 -0.18 4.73
N GLY A 444 -17.19 -1.40 5.24
CA GLY A 444 -17.96 -2.43 4.54
C GLY A 444 -19.45 -2.54 4.91
N TYR A 445 -19.81 -2.42 6.20
CA TYR A 445 -21.17 -2.81 6.64
C TYR A 445 -21.82 -1.94 7.73
N LEU A 446 -21.05 -1.24 8.58
CA LEU A 446 -21.59 -0.58 9.78
C LEU A 446 -21.40 0.95 9.83
N GLY A 447 -20.88 1.56 8.76
CA GLY A 447 -20.77 3.01 8.59
C GLY A 447 -19.59 3.63 9.33
N GLU A 448 -19.12 4.78 8.82
CA GLU A 448 -18.02 5.55 9.41
C GLU A 448 -18.29 5.85 10.89
N SER A 449 -17.31 5.64 11.75
CA SER A 449 -17.45 5.81 13.22
C SER A 449 -17.97 7.19 13.66
N LEU A 450 -17.71 8.26 12.90
CA LEU A 450 -18.30 9.60 13.14
C LEU A 450 -19.80 9.68 12.87
N SER A 451 -20.34 8.80 12.04
CA SER A 451 -21.78 8.73 11.74
C SER A 451 -22.61 8.48 13.00
N TYR A 452 -22.09 7.71 13.96
CA TYR A 452 -22.73 7.53 15.26
C TYR A 452 -22.81 8.84 16.06
N ALA A 453 -21.75 9.66 16.02
CA ALA A 453 -21.72 10.94 16.74
C ALA A 453 -22.67 11.96 16.09
N TRP A 454 -22.74 12.00 14.76
CA TRP A 454 -23.71 12.86 14.06
C TRP A 454 -25.14 12.37 14.25
N ALA A 455 -25.40 11.07 14.24
CA ALA A 455 -26.71 10.52 14.58
C ALA A 455 -27.14 10.92 16.01
N ALA A 456 -26.21 10.92 16.96
CA ALA A 456 -26.50 11.36 18.32
C ALA A 456 -26.83 12.86 18.40
N TYR A 457 -26.03 13.72 17.76
CA TYR A 457 -25.97 15.14 18.08
C TYR A 457 -26.26 16.12 16.94
N ALA A 458 -26.41 15.64 15.72
CA ALA A 458 -26.72 16.42 14.52
C ALA A 458 -27.66 15.63 13.60
N ALA A 459 -28.66 14.96 14.19
CA ALA A 459 -29.61 14.11 13.48
C ALA A 459 -30.34 14.84 12.35
N GLU A 460 -30.65 16.11 12.57
CA GLU A 460 -31.29 17.02 11.63
C GLU A 460 -30.43 17.38 10.40
N ASP A 461 -29.12 17.10 10.43
CA ASP A 461 -28.21 17.25 9.30
C ASP A 461 -28.04 15.96 8.50
N GLN A 462 -28.63 14.85 8.95
CA GLN A 462 -28.60 13.60 8.19
C GLN A 462 -29.37 13.75 6.88
N VAL A 463 -28.79 13.20 5.82
CA VAL A 463 -29.35 13.18 4.47
C VAL A 463 -29.27 11.77 3.92
N ARG A 464 -30.36 11.31 3.31
CA ARG A 464 -30.32 10.04 2.57
C ARG A 464 -29.70 10.29 1.20
N MET A 465 -28.61 9.60 0.92
CA MET A 465 -27.88 9.67 -0.34
C MET A 465 -28.61 8.91 -1.46
N PRO A 466 -28.28 9.16 -2.75
CA PRO A 466 -28.94 8.49 -3.87
C PRO A 466 -28.83 6.96 -3.87
N ASP A 467 -27.79 6.42 -3.24
CA ASP A 467 -27.54 4.98 -3.07
C ASP A 467 -28.26 4.37 -1.85
N GLY A 468 -29.08 5.16 -1.15
CA GLY A 468 -29.84 4.74 0.03
C GLY A 468 -29.08 4.85 1.36
N ARG A 469 -27.78 5.16 1.34
CA ARG A 469 -26.99 5.36 2.58
C ARG A 469 -27.38 6.64 3.30
N ILE A 470 -27.13 6.70 4.61
CA ILE A 470 -27.29 7.92 5.40
C ILE A 470 -25.94 8.65 5.43
N GLY A 471 -25.90 9.84 4.84
CA GLY A 471 -24.79 10.79 4.97
C GLY A 471 -25.15 11.93 5.93
N VAL A 472 -24.22 12.86 6.13
CA VAL A 472 -24.43 14.08 6.92
C VAL A 472 -24.07 15.31 6.08
N ARG A 473 -24.81 16.41 6.24
CA ARG A 473 -24.39 17.71 5.71
C ARG A 473 -23.25 18.26 6.55
N LEU A 474 -22.09 18.48 5.92
CA LEU A 474 -20.97 19.13 6.57
C LEU A 474 -21.24 20.63 6.70
N ASN A 475 -21.43 21.11 7.93
CA ASN A 475 -21.64 22.50 8.30
C ASN A 475 -20.99 22.76 9.67
N GLU A 476 -21.03 23.99 10.17
CA GLU A 476 -20.34 24.34 11.42
C GLU A 476 -20.82 23.50 12.61
N ARG A 477 -22.12 23.17 12.69
CA ARG A 477 -22.66 22.34 13.77
C ARG A 477 -22.10 20.91 13.73
N THR A 478 -22.08 20.27 12.56
CA THR A 478 -21.57 18.90 12.43
C THR A 478 -20.06 18.82 12.63
N VAL A 479 -19.33 19.87 12.25
CA VAL A 479 -17.92 20.05 12.58
C VAL A 479 -17.72 20.22 14.09
N GLU A 480 -18.52 21.03 14.78
CA GLU A 480 -18.44 21.20 16.23
C GLU A 480 -18.70 19.89 17.00
N VAL A 481 -19.68 19.11 16.54
CA VAL A 481 -19.93 17.76 17.08
C VAL A 481 -18.68 16.90 16.94
N ALA A 482 -18.12 16.81 15.72
CA ALA A 482 -16.93 16.02 15.46
C ALA A 482 -15.73 16.48 16.30
N VAL A 483 -15.47 17.79 16.38
CA VAL A 483 -14.41 18.37 17.22
C VAL A 483 -14.57 17.93 18.68
N ARG A 484 -15.79 17.98 19.21
CA ARG A 484 -16.06 17.59 20.61
C ARG A 484 -15.76 16.12 20.85
N VAL A 485 -16.28 15.22 20.03
CA VAL A 485 -16.13 13.77 20.25
C VAL A 485 -14.71 13.28 19.94
N VAL A 486 -14.05 13.83 18.92
CA VAL A 486 -12.66 13.49 18.57
C VAL A 486 -11.71 14.01 19.64
N ARG A 487 -11.94 15.22 20.19
CA ARG A 487 -11.17 15.72 21.33
C ARG A 487 -11.34 14.83 22.56
N ALA A 488 -12.58 14.46 22.92
CA ALA A 488 -12.81 13.60 24.08
C ALA A 488 -12.07 12.26 23.95
N ALA A 489 -12.05 11.66 22.75
CA ALA A 489 -11.29 10.44 22.49
C ALA A 489 -9.76 10.66 22.52
N ALA A 490 -9.28 11.80 21.99
CA ALA A 490 -7.86 12.14 21.99
C ALA A 490 -7.33 12.39 23.41
N ASP A 491 -8.06 13.17 24.21
CA ASP A 491 -7.75 13.44 25.61
C ASP A 491 -7.72 12.13 26.42
N PHE A 492 -8.63 11.20 26.12
CA PHE A 492 -8.64 9.88 26.76
C PHE A 492 -7.45 9.02 26.35
N ALA A 493 -7.05 9.03 25.07
CA ALA A 493 -5.84 8.34 24.60
C ALA A 493 -4.58 8.88 25.32
N GLU A 494 -4.50 10.20 25.50
CA GLU A 494 -3.39 10.85 26.23
C GLU A 494 -3.37 10.48 27.71
N GLN A 495 -4.54 10.38 28.37
CA GLN A 495 -4.65 9.88 29.75
C GLN A 495 -4.13 8.43 29.88
N LEU A 496 -4.23 7.64 28.82
CA LEU A 496 -3.67 6.29 28.74
C LEU A 496 -2.19 6.28 28.34
N GLY A 497 -1.53 7.44 28.19
CA GLY A 497 -0.14 7.54 27.78
C GLY A 497 0.09 7.20 26.30
N GLU A 498 -0.95 7.34 25.47
CA GLU A 498 -0.88 7.22 24.02
C GLU A 498 -0.86 8.62 23.38
N ALA A 499 -0.52 8.70 22.10
CA ALA A 499 -0.61 9.97 21.38
C ALA A 499 -2.08 10.26 21.05
N GLY A 500 -2.58 11.46 21.39
CA GLY A 500 -3.93 11.89 21.02
C GLY A 500 -4.18 11.83 19.50
N THR A 501 -3.12 12.03 18.70
CA THR A 501 -3.14 11.94 17.22
C THR A 501 -3.57 10.58 16.68
N THR A 502 -3.56 9.51 17.50
CA THR A 502 -4.12 8.20 17.11
C THR A 502 -5.61 8.27 16.75
N MET A 503 -6.32 9.31 17.21
CA MET A 503 -7.74 9.56 16.88
C MET A 503 -7.95 10.26 15.53
N LEU A 504 -6.88 10.62 14.80
CA LEU A 504 -6.97 11.14 13.44
C LEU A 504 -7.66 10.16 12.47
N VAL A 505 -7.65 8.87 12.78
CA VAL A 505 -8.35 7.84 11.98
C VAL A 505 -9.84 8.15 11.81
N HIS A 506 -10.48 8.80 12.79
CA HIS A 506 -11.90 9.14 12.69
C HIS A 506 -12.18 10.25 11.66
N LEU A 507 -11.13 10.90 11.15
CA LEU A 507 -11.24 11.92 10.10
C LEU A 507 -10.99 11.35 8.70
N GLU A 508 -10.57 10.08 8.59
CA GLU A 508 -10.44 9.38 7.30
C GLU A 508 -11.82 9.27 6.64
N GLY A 509 -11.90 9.55 5.34
CA GLY A 509 -13.17 9.59 4.58
C GLY A 509 -13.86 10.96 4.52
N LEU A 510 -13.52 11.90 5.41
CA LEU A 510 -14.08 13.26 5.37
C LEU A 510 -13.55 14.08 4.18
N PRO A 511 -14.35 15.02 3.65
CA PRO A 511 -13.84 16.05 2.75
C PRO A 511 -12.63 16.78 3.35
N VAL A 512 -11.61 17.06 2.52
CA VAL A 512 -10.32 17.63 2.96
C VAL A 512 -10.48 18.86 3.85
N ASP A 513 -11.36 19.78 3.47
CA ASP A 513 -11.61 21.01 4.23
C ASP A 513 -12.22 20.74 5.62
N GLY A 514 -13.14 19.78 5.70
CA GLY A 514 -13.76 19.35 6.96
C GLY A 514 -12.77 18.67 7.89
N ALA A 515 -11.99 17.71 7.35
CA ALA A 515 -10.94 17.03 8.08
C ALA A 515 -9.88 18.01 8.61
N ALA A 516 -9.44 18.96 7.76
CA ALA A 516 -8.46 19.97 8.13
C ALA A 516 -8.96 20.90 9.23
N GLN A 517 -10.24 21.31 9.17
CA GLN A 517 -10.86 22.16 10.19
C GLN A 517 -10.93 21.44 11.55
N ILE A 518 -11.35 20.17 11.57
CA ILE A 518 -11.43 19.37 12.80
C ILE A 518 -10.02 19.11 13.34
N ARG A 519 -9.09 18.69 12.49
CA ARG A 519 -7.69 18.42 12.86
C ARG A 519 -7.05 19.63 13.53
N ARG A 520 -7.13 20.80 12.91
CA ARG A 520 -6.56 22.05 13.44
C ARG A 520 -7.16 22.40 14.79
N ARG A 521 -8.48 22.24 14.95
CA ARG A 521 -9.18 22.55 16.20
C ARG A 521 -8.76 21.58 17.30
N VAL A 522 -8.69 20.28 17.04
CA VAL A 522 -8.43 19.26 18.08
C VAL A 522 -6.94 19.15 18.43
N PHE A 523 -6.06 19.02 17.44
CA PHE A 523 -4.65 18.63 17.62
C PHE A 523 -3.65 19.79 17.44
N GLY A 524 -4.12 20.98 17.07
CA GLY A 524 -3.24 22.06 16.60
C GLY A 524 -2.90 21.90 15.11
N GLY A 525 -2.43 23.00 14.51
CA GLY A 525 -2.05 23.08 13.09
C GLY A 525 -0.67 22.55 12.82
#